data_AF-A0AAV5EQN0-F1
#
_entry.id   AF-A0AAV5EQN0-F1
#
_cell.length_a   1.000
_cell.length_b   1.000
_cell.length_c   1.000
_cell.angle_alpha   90.00
_cell.angle_beta   90.00
_cell.angle_gamma   90.00
#
_symmetry.space_group_name_H-M   'P 1'
#
loop_
_entity.id
_entity.type
_entity.pdbx_description
1 polymer ?
#
loop_
_entity_poly.entity_id
_entity_poly.type
_entity_poly.pdbx_seq_one_letter_code
_entity_poly.pdbx_strand_id
1 'polypeptide(L)'
;MGIKLEARKTATANFTGVMNMEMVQGLLCAKLAVQPLNLGNASACLLINMAALELYSETALLKDAGELPVSSYLCVLGLMMSQAEDVRKLRHKGIVQGLFGDQHILEFFKDLCPNLVAGQAYWQIFRDIEVYRKKRRLWLAIYKFVYKNAKTIAAVLSIVGVLVGIFKAILSLKSHHE
;
A
#
# COMPACT_ATOMS: atom_id res chain seq x y z
N MET A 1 -9.39 3.29 -10.42
CA MET A 1 -8.04 2.74 -10.15
C MET A 1 -7.46 3.39 -8.91
N GLY A 2 -6.95 2.60 -7.98
CA GLY A 2 -6.43 3.04 -6.69
C GLY A 2 -5.82 1.86 -5.93
N ILE A 3 -5.61 2.03 -4.63
CA ILE A 3 -5.19 0.93 -3.75
C ILE A 3 -6.43 0.15 -3.32
N LYS A 4 -6.50 -1.14 -3.66
CA LYS A 4 -7.59 -2.02 -3.27
C LYS A 4 -7.31 -2.59 -1.88
N LEU A 5 -8.24 -2.34 -0.97
CA LEU A 5 -8.23 -2.89 0.38
C LEU A 5 -8.94 -4.23 0.41
N GLU A 6 -8.26 -5.26 0.94
CA GLU A 6 -8.80 -6.61 1.09
C GLU A 6 -8.44 -7.22 2.44
N ALA A 7 -9.40 -7.93 3.02
CA ALA A 7 -9.17 -8.84 4.13
C ALA A 7 -8.31 -10.02 3.68
N ARG A 8 -7.28 -10.36 4.47
CA ARG A 8 -6.46 -11.56 4.23
C ARG A 8 -7.25 -12.82 4.58
N LYS A 9 -7.22 -13.83 3.69
CA LYS A 9 -7.72 -15.19 3.97
C LYS A 9 -6.59 -15.96 4.64
N THR A 10 -6.79 -16.43 5.87
CA THR A 10 -5.73 -16.93 6.75
C THR A 10 -5.18 -18.30 6.34
N ALA A 11 -3.86 -18.44 6.41
CA ALA A 11 -3.15 -19.69 6.67
C ALA A 11 -1.78 -19.36 7.31
N THR A 12 -1.76 -18.87 8.54
CA THR A 12 -0.49 -18.73 9.28
C THR A 12 -0.72 -18.96 10.77
N ALA A 13 0.05 -19.89 11.35
CA ALA A 13 -0.11 -20.42 12.72
C ALA A 13 0.79 -19.73 13.77
N ASN A 14 1.47 -18.63 13.41
CA ASN A 14 2.43 -17.95 14.31
C ASN A 14 1.88 -16.60 14.77
N PHE A 15 2.16 -16.21 16.01
CA PHE A 15 1.61 -15.02 16.68
C PHE A 15 1.93 -13.69 15.96
N THR A 16 3.13 -13.55 15.37
CA THR A 16 3.51 -12.43 14.49
C THR A 16 2.78 -12.46 13.14
N GLY A 17 2.34 -13.63 12.69
CA GLY A 17 1.51 -13.79 11.49
C GLY A 17 0.06 -13.32 11.64
N VAL A 18 -0.38 -13.05 12.88
CA VAL A 18 -1.74 -12.61 13.20
C VAL A 18 -1.96 -11.13 12.86
N MET A 19 -0.92 -10.31 12.76
CA MET A 19 -1.05 -8.88 12.42
C MET A 19 -0.26 -8.50 11.16
N ASN A 20 -0.13 -9.45 10.24
CA ASN A 20 0.53 -9.22 8.97
C ASN A 20 -0.26 -8.27 8.06
N MET A 21 0.48 -7.39 7.43
CA MET A 21 0.00 -6.45 6.44
C MET A 21 0.97 -6.45 5.27
N GLU A 22 0.43 -6.52 4.06
CA GLU A 22 1.24 -6.63 2.85
C GLU A 22 0.69 -5.73 1.76
N MET A 23 1.56 -4.95 1.14
CA MET A 23 1.24 -4.17 -0.03
C MET A 23 1.78 -4.85 -1.28
N VAL A 24 0.87 -5.34 -2.13
CA VAL A 24 1.21 -5.95 -3.42
C VAL A 24 0.98 -4.92 -4.53
N GLN A 25 2.05 -4.51 -5.21
CA GLN A 25 1.99 -3.51 -6.27
C GLN A 25 1.84 -4.18 -7.65
N GLY A 26 0.74 -3.91 -8.36
CA GLY A 26 0.57 -4.25 -9.77
C GLY A 26 0.84 -3.07 -10.70
N LEU A 27 0.84 -3.30 -12.02
CA LEU A 27 1.14 -2.29 -13.04
C LEU A 27 0.14 -1.11 -13.02
N LEU A 28 -1.12 -1.38 -12.62
CA LEU A 28 -2.24 -0.46 -12.76
C LEU A 28 -3.01 -0.20 -11.44
N CYS A 29 -3.00 -1.17 -10.53
CA CYS A 29 -3.60 -1.10 -9.20
C CYS A 29 -2.63 -1.67 -8.17
N ALA A 30 -2.64 -1.12 -6.96
CA ALA A 30 -1.99 -1.75 -5.81
C ALA A 30 -3.06 -2.41 -4.93
N LYS A 31 -2.67 -3.40 -4.15
CA LYS A 31 -3.53 -4.07 -3.18
C LYS A 31 -2.87 -4.01 -1.81
N LEU A 32 -3.62 -3.61 -0.80
CA LEU A 32 -3.20 -3.67 0.60
C LEU A 32 -4.05 -4.76 1.27
N ALA A 33 -3.39 -5.85 1.65
CA ALA A 33 -3.98 -6.95 2.38
C ALA A 33 -3.70 -6.78 3.87
N VAL A 34 -4.75 -6.80 4.69
CA VAL A 34 -4.67 -6.62 6.14
C VAL A 34 -5.43 -7.75 6.83
N GLN A 35 -4.94 -8.22 7.96
CA GLN A 35 -5.67 -9.19 8.77
C GLN A 35 -7.01 -8.59 9.27
N PRO A 36 -8.13 -9.32 9.20
CA PRO A 36 -9.38 -8.91 9.83
C PRO A 36 -9.26 -8.71 11.34
N LEU A 37 -9.84 -7.62 11.85
CA LEU A 37 -9.97 -7.33 13.27
C LEU A 37 -11.41 -7.55 13.72
N ASN A 38 -11.63 -8.36 14.76
CA ASN A 38 -12.94 -8.46 15.41
C ASN A 38 -12.91 -7.76 16.77
N LEU A 39 -13.51 -6.57 16.85
CA LEU A 39 -13.44 -5.70 18.02
C LEU A 39 -14.68 -5.85 18.92
N GLY A 40 -14.41 -6.12 20.19
CA GLY A 40 -15.36 -6.10 21.30
C GLY A 40 -14.61 -5.81 22.60
N ASN A 41 -15.30 -5.81 23.75
CA ASN A 41 -14.69 -5.42 25.03
C ASN A 41 -13.39 -6.18 25.34
N ALA A 42 -13.41 -7.53 25.25
CA ALA A 42 -12.25 -8.35 25.55
C ALA A 42 -11.09 -8.13 24.56
N SER A 43 -11.37 -8.08 23.25
CA SER A 43 -10.33 -7.88 22.25
C SER A 43 -9.77 -6.46 22.27
N ALA A 44 -10.57 -5.45 22.60
CA ALA A 44 -10.09 -4.09 22.82
C ALA A 44 -9.09 -4.03 23.98
N CYS A 45 -9.44 -4.61 25.14
CA CYS A 45 -8.54 -4.67 26.30
C CYS A 45 -7.24 -5.43 25.96
N LEU A 46 -7.35 -6.56 25.25
CA LEU A 46 -6.18 -7.33 24.82
C LEU A 46 -5.27 -6.53 23.87
N LEU A 47 -5.84 -5.81 22.90
CA LEU A 47 -5.05 -5.00 21.97
C LEU A 47 -4.29 -3.87 22.68
N ILE A 48 -4.95 -3.18 23.61
CA ILE A 48 -4.30 -2.14 24.42
C ILE A 48 -3.14 -2.73 25.22
N ASN A 49 -3.37 -3.84 25.92
CA ASN A 49 -2.34 -4.49 26.72
C ASN A 49 -1.18 -5.03 25.86
N MET A 50 -1.47 -5.56 24.67
CA MET A 50 -0.43 -6.00 23.73
C MET A 50 0.38 -4.83 23.18
N ALA A 51 -0.26 -3.73 22.79
CA ALA A 51 0.45 -2.53 22.35
C ALA A 51 1.32 -1.92 23.45
N ALA A 52 0.81 -1.89 24.69
CA ALA A 52 1.59 -1.46 25.86
C ALA A 52 2.78 -2.41 26.10
N LEU A 53 2.56 -3.73 26.07
CA LEU A 53 3.62 -4.72 26.24
C LEU A 53 4.71 -4.57 25.18
N GLU A 54 4.34 -4.34 23.92
CA GLU A 54 5.30 -4.06 22.84
C GLU A 54 6.16 -2.83 23.15
N LEU A 55 5.55 -1.75 23.61
CA LEU A 55 6.25 -0.51 23.91
C LEU A 55 7.23 -0.63 25.07
N TYR A 56 6.87 -1.42 26.09
CA TYR A 56 7.69 -1.64 27.29
C TYR A 56 8.60 -2.88 27.18
N SER A 57 8.62 -3.57 26.04
CA SER A 57 9.53 -4.68 25.81
C SER A 57 10.96 -4.18 25.56
N GLU A 58 11.94 -4.92 26.08
CA GLU A 58 13.37 -4.61 25.97
C GLU A 58 13.84 -4.46 24.50
N THR A 59 13.18 -5.16 23.57
CA THR A 59 13.39 -5.06 22.12
C THR A 59 12.98 -3.71 21.51
N ALA A 60 12.03 -2.99 22.10
CA ALA A 60 11.59 -1.66 21.68
C ALA A 60 12.53 -0.56 22.19
N LEU A 61 13.19 -0.78 23.34
CA LEU A 61 14.07 0.20 23.99
C LEU A 61 15.50 0.20 23.43
N LEU A 62 15.93 -0.91 22.81
CA LEU A 62 17.30 -1.08 22.29
C LEU A 62 17.45 -0.83 20.77
N LYS A 63 16.36 -0.60 20.04
CA LYS A 63 16.38 -0.34 18.59
C LYS A 63 15.54 0.87 18.24
N ASP A 64 16.09 1.68 17.34
CA ASP A 64 15.46 2.80 16.63
C ASP A 64 14.11 2.32 16.02
N ALA A 65 13.02 2.50 16.78
CA ALA A 65 11.70 1.88 16.61
C ALA A 65 11.77 0.39 16.19
N GLY A 66 11.88 -0.51 17.18
CA GLY A 66 11.87 -1.97 16.99
C GLY A 66 10.68 -2.53 16.19
N GLU A 67 10.67 -3.85 15.99
CA GLU A 67 9.50 -4.55 15.42
C GLU A 67 8.32 -4.42 16.40
N LEU A 68 7.48 -3.40 16.19
CA LEU A 68 6.23 -3.16 16.91
C LEU A 68 5.04 -3.58 16.02
N PRO A 69 4.81 -4.88 15.79
CA PRO A 69 3.81 -5.34 14.83
C PRO A 69 2.38 -4.96 15.23
N VAL A 70 2.02 -5.02 16.51
CA VAL A 70 0.68 -4.63 17.01
C VAL A 70 0.49 -3.14 16.84
N SER A 71 1.44 -2.33 17.29
CA SER A 71 1.36 -0.87 17.16
C SER A 71 1.32 -0.44 15.69
N SER A 72 2.15 -1.04 14.84
CA SER A 72 2.13 -0.78 13.40
C SER A 72 0.79 -1.13 12.76
N TYR A 73 0.22 -2.29 13.12
CA TYR A 73 -1.08 -2.74 12.63
C TYR A 73 -2.22 -1.80 13.01
N LEU A 74 -2.25 -1.40 14.28
CA LEU A 74 -3.25 -0.46 14.78
C LEU A 74 -3.10 0.93 14.15
N CYS A 75 -1.88 1.43 13.95
CA CYS A 75 -1.63 2.69 13.24
C CYS A 75 -2.09 2.64 11.77
N VAL A 76 -1.86 1.53 11.05
CA VAL A 76 -2.35 1.38 9.67
C VAL A 76 -3.87 1.37 9.61
N LEU A 77 -4.53 0.65 10.53
CA LEU A 77 -6.00 0.68 10.62
C LEU A 77 -6.52 2.09 10.97
N GLY A 78 -5.87 2.79 11.91
CA GLY A 78 -6.19 4.17 12.26
C GLY A 78 -6.07 5.12 11.07
N LEU A 79 -5.02 4.98 10.25
CA LEU A 79 -4.85 5.77 9.01
C LEU A 79 -6.01 5.59 8.03
N MET A 80 -6.69 4.46 8.08
CA MET A 80 -7.81 4.12 7.21
C MET A 80 -9.17 4.57 7.77
N MET A 81 -9.23 5.16 8.96
CA MET A 81 -10.45 5.53 9.68
C MET A 81 -10.47 7.01 10.08
N SER A 82 -10.82 7.89 9.14
CA SER A 82 -10.92 9.33 9.45
C SER A 82 -12.28 9.72 10.05
N GLN A 83 -13.32 9.00 9.63
CA GLN A 83 -14.73 9.20 9.98
C GLN A 83 -15.47 7.86 10.04
N ALA A 84 -16.69 7.84 10.60
CA ALA A 84 -17.44 6.60 10.85
C ALA A 84 -17.80 5.87 9.54
N GLU A 85 -17.97 6.60 8.45
CA GLU A 85 -18.20 6.04 7.11
C GLU A 85 -17.01 5.19 6.64
N ASP A 86 -15.79 5.54 7.04
CA ASP A 86 -14.61 4.77 6.67
C ASP A 86 -14.59 3.44 7.43
N VAL A 87 -14.94 3.45 8.71
CA VAL A 87 -15.14 2.22 9.50
C VAL A 87 -16.19 1.32 8.85
N ARG A 88 -17.32 1.90 8.42
CA ARG A 88 -18.38 1.16 7.71
C ARG A 88 -17.87 0.51 6.43
N LYS A 89 -17.06 1.23 5.62
CA LYS A 89 -16.42 0.66 4.42
C LYS A 89 -15.48 -0.50 4.77
N LEU A 90 -14.72 -0.39 5.85
CA LEU A 90 -13.84 -1.48 6.32
C LEU A 90 -14.64 -2.69 6.80
N ARG A 91 -15.80 -2.47 7.41
CA ARG A 91 -16.74 -3.53 7.80
C ARG A 91 -17.33 -4.27 6.61
N HIS A 92 -17.78 -3.54 5.60
CA HIS A 92 -18.23 -4.16 4.34
C HIS A 92 -17.13 -4.96 3.63
N LYS A 93 -15.86 -4.60 3.85
CA LYS A 93 -14.70 -5.35 3.32
C LYS A 93 -14.26 -6.51 4.21
N GLY A 94 -14.90 -6.72 5.36
CA GLY A 94 -14.53 -7.73 6.34
C GLY A 94 -13.18 -7.49 7.01
N ILE A 95 -12.65 -6.26 6.95
CA ILE A 95 -11.38 -5.89 7.58
C ILE A 95 -11.58 -5.56 9.05
N VAL A 96 -12.70 -4.92 9.40
CA VAL A 96 -13.07 -4.67 10.79
C VAL A 96 -14.48 -5.17 11.04
N GLN A 97 -14.64 -5.99 12.05
CA GLN A 97 -15.90 -6.60 12.46
C GLN A 97 -16.07 -6.43 13.97
N GLY A 98 -17.23 -6.82 14.48
CA GLY A 98 -17.48 -6.88 15.91
C GLY A 98 -18.76 -6.20 16.35
N LEU A 99 -18.97 -6.23 17.66
CA LEU A 99 -20.22 -5.83 18.31
C LEU A 99 -20.36 -4.31 18.49
N PHE A 100 -19.24 -3.59 18.43
CA PHE A 100 -19.26 -2.13 18.51
C PHE A 100 -19.85 -1.49 17.26
N GLY A 101 -20.60 -0.40 17.46
CA GLY A 101 -21.07 0.45 16.36
C GLY A 101 -19.90 1.17 15.68
N ASP A 102 -20.09 1.58 14.43
CA ASP A 102 -19.04 2.22 13.62
C ASP A 102 -18.40 3.44 14.32
N GLN A 103 -19.22 4.23 15.02
CA GLN A 103 -18.77 5.39 15.80
C GLN A 103 -17.88 4.99 16.99
N HIS A 104 -18.30 3.98 17.76
CA HIS A 104 -17.52 3.49 18.91
C HIS A 104 -16.16 2.92 18.48
N ILE A 105 -16.10 2.22 17.35
CA ILE A 105 -14.83 1.73 16.79
C ILE A 105 -13.94 2.92 16.40
N LEU A 106 -14.50 3.94 15.75
CA LEU A 106 -13.75 5.13 15.38
C LEU A 106 -13.16 5.83 16.62
N GLU A 107 -13.98 6.03 17.65
CA GLU A 107 -13.57 6.66 18.91
C GLU A 107 -12.45 5.86 19.58
N PHE A 108 -12.59 4.53 19.67
CA PHE A 108 -11.53 3.65 20.17
C PHE A 108 -10.19 3.88 19.46
N PHE A 109 -10.18 3.94 18.12
CA PHE A 109 -8.94 4.18 17.38
C PHE A 109 -8.43 5.62 17.53
N LYS A 110 -9.31 6.62 17.60
CA LYS A 110 -8.92 8.02 17.82
C LYS A 110 -8.29 8.23 19.20
N ASP A 111 -8.74 7.49 20.21
CA ASP A 111 -8.19 7.55 21.56
C ASP A 111 -6.89 6.74 21.66
N LEU A 112 -6.82 5.58 20.97
CA LEU A 112 -5.67 4.69 21.03
C LEU A 112 -4.48 5.19 20.20
N CYS A 113 -4.69 5.55 18.93
CA CYS A 113 -3.60 5.85 17.99
C CYS A 113 -2.62 6.94 18.44
N PRO A 114 -3.03 8.05 19.08
CA PRO A 114 -2.11 9.07 19.58
C PRO A 114 -1.11 8.54 20.63
N ASN A 115 -1.45 7.45 21.30
CA ASN A 115 -0.62 6.83 22.34
C ASN A 115 0.27 5.70 21.80
N LEU A 116 0.20 5.40 20.49
CA LEU A 116 1.00 4.35 19.86
C LEU A 116 2.28 4.92 19.25
N VAL A 117 3.35 4.12 19.29
CA VAL A 117 4.57 4.36 18.53
C VAL A 117 4.53 3.55 17.24
N ALA A 118 4.62 4.22 16.10
CA ALA A 118 4.63 3.55 14.81
C ALA A 118 5.93 2.77 14.58
N GLY A 119 5.83 1.44 14.46
CA GLY A 119 6.96 0.57 14.13
C GLY A 119 7.32 0.54 12.65
N GLN A 120 8.36 -0.21 12.30
CA GLN A 120 8.90 -0.26 10.92
C GLN A 120 7.88 -0.69 9.87
N ALA A 121 7.00 -1.65 10.20
CA ALA A 121 5.99 -2.14 9.26
C ALA A 121 5.00 -1.05 8.83
N TYR A 122 4.63 -0.15 9.75
CA TYR A 122 3.81 1.03 9.42
C TYR A 122 4.52 1.93 8.41
N TRP A 123 5.78 2.27 8.68
CA TRP A 123 6.56 3.15 7.81
C TRP A 123 6.83 2.56 6.44
N GLN A 124 7.03 1.24 6.36
CA GLN A 124 7.18 0.53 5.11
C GLN A 124 5.91 0.65 4.25
N ILE A 125 4.74 0.37 4.83
CA ILE A 125 3.44 0.52 4.14
C ILE A 125 3.20 1.96 3.71
N PHE A 126 3.47 2.92 4.61
CA PHE A 126 3.31 4.34 4.30
C PHE A 126 4.20 4.77 3.12
N ARG A 127 5.47 4.35 3.13
CA ARG A 127 6.42 4.58 2.03
C ARG A 127 5.94 3.95 0.73
N ASP A 128 5.45 2.71 0.77
CA ASP A 128 4.96 2.01 -0.42
C ASP A 128 3.72 2.70 -1.01
N ILE A 129 2.83 3.23 -0.16
CA ILE A 129 1.70 4.07 -0.57
C ILE A 129 2.18 5.35 -1.26
N GLU A 130 3.18 6.03 -0.70
CA GLU A 130 3.75 7.25 -1.29
C GLU A 130 4.41 7.00 -2.64
N VAL A 131 5.25 5.95 -2.73
CA VAL A 131 5.93 5.55 -3.96
C VAL A 131 4.89 5.22 -5.04
N TYR A 132 3.84 4.46 -4.69
CA TYR A 132 2.75 4.16 -5.61
C TYR A 132 2.05 5.45 -6.09
N ARG A 133 1.74 6.39 -5.20
CA ARG A 133 1.11 7.68 -5.57
C ARG A 133 2.00 8.49 -6.53
N LYS A 134 3.30 8.59 -6.26
CA LYS A 134 4.27 9.29 -7.11
C LYS A 134 4.36 8.63 -8.50
N LYS A 135 4.55 7.32 -8.54
CA LYS A 135 4.63 6.55 -9.79
C LYS A 135 3.35 6.68 -10.61
N ARG A 136 2.17 6.58 -9.98
CA ARG A 136 0.89 6.76 -10.65
C ARG A 136 0.73 8.15 -11.25
N ARG A 137 1.11 9.21 -10.51
CA ARG A 137 1.05 10.59 -11.01
C ARG A 137 1.92 10.78 -12.25
N LEU A 138 3.12 10.20 -12.24
CA LEU A 138 4.02 10.21 -13.40
C LEU A 138 3.39 9.47 -14.61
N TRP A 139 2.88 8.26 -14.42
CA TRP A 139 2.22 7.50 -15.50
C TRP A 139 1.01 8.21 -16.08
N LEU A 140 0.18 8.85 -15.25
CA LEU A 140 -0.95 9.65 -15.72
C LEU A 140 -0.49 10.86 -16.55
N ALA A 141 0.62 11.50 -16.16
CA ALA A 141 1.21 12.60 -16.93
C ALA A 141 1.76 12.12 -18.28
N ILE A 142 2.48 10.99 -18.30
CA ILE A 142 2.98 10.36 -19.54
C ILE A 142 1.81 9.99 -20.46
N TYR A 143 0.79 9.31 -19.91
CA TYR A 143 -0.39 8.91 -20.69
C TYR A 143 -1.09 10.13 -21.29
N LYS A 144 -1.29 11.19 -20.51
CA LYS A 144 -1.88 12.44 -20.98
C LYS A 144 -1.03 13.10 -22.08
N PHE A 145 0.29 13.06 -21.96
CA PHE A 145 1.22 13.58 -22.96
C PHE A 145 1.15 12.80 -24.27
N VAL A 146 1.22 11.46 -24.20
CA VAL A 146 1.15 10.59 -25.39
C VAL A 146 -0.19 10.73 -26.08
N TYR A 147 -1.29 10.69 -25.33
CA TYR A 147 -2.63 10.84 -25.89
C TYR A 147 -2.82 12.18 -26.60
N LYS A 148 -2.37 13.29 -25.99
CA LYS A 148 -2.47 14.63 -26.60
C LYS A 148 -1.61 14.78 -27.86
N ASN A 149 -0.44 14.15 -27.89
CA ASN A 149 0.54 14.31 -28.97
C ASN A 149 0.60 13.11 -29.93
N ALA A 150 -0.39 12.21 -29.89
CA ALA A 150 -0.35 10.93 -30.61
C ALA A 150 -0.08 11.09 -32.11
N LYS A 151 -0.71 12.08 -32.77
CA LYS A 151 -0.50 12.37 -34.20
C LYS A 151 0.93 12.83 -34.49
N THR A 152 1.47 13.72 -33.66
CA THR A 152 2.84 14.21 -33.77
C THR A 152 3.85 13.10 -33.54
N ILE A 153 3.62 12.25 -32.54
CA ILE A 153 4.47 11.09 -32.25
C ILE A 153 4.45 10.11 -33.44
N ALA A 154 3.28 9.82 -34.01
CA ALA A 154 3.17 8.96 -35.19
C ALA A 154 3.94 9.53 -36.39
N ALA A 155 3.86 10.84 -36.63
CA ALA A 155 4.60 11.50 -37.69
C ALA A 155 6.13 11.39 -37.49
N VAL A 156 6.63 11.68 -36.28
CA VAL A 156 8.06 11.57 -35.96
C VAL A 156 8.55 10.13 -36.10
N LEU A 157 7.78 9.16 -35.59
CA LEU A 157 8.12 7.73 -35.72
C LEU A 157 8.16 7.27 -37.18
N SER A 158 7.26 7.78 -38.02
CA SER A 158 7.27 7.49 -39.46
C SER A 158 8.55 8.00 -40.13
N ILE A 159 8.98 9.23 -39.81
CA ILE A 159 10.20 9.82 -40.37
C ILE A 159 11.44 9.03 -39.94
N VAL A 160 11.53 8.70 -38.65
CA VAL A 160 12.64 7.89 -38.11
C VAL A 160 12.67 6.50 -38.75
N GLY A 161 11.51 5.87 -38.97
CA GLY A 161 11.41 4.58 -39.64
C GLY A 161 11.98 4.59 -41.05
N VAL A 162 11.68 5.64 -41.83
CA VAL A 162 12.25 5.83 -43.16
C VAL A 162 13.77 5.97 -43.11
N LEU A 163 14.29 6.81 -42.20
CA LEU A 163 15.74 6.99 -42.04
C LEU A 163 16.46 5.69 -41.69
N VAL A 164 15.93 4.90 -40.75
CA VAL A 164 16.50 3.59 -40.39
C VAL A 164 16.50 2.63 -41.58
N GLY A 165 15.44 2.63 -42.39
CA GLY A 165 15.36 1.84 -43.62
C GLY A 165 16.47 2.20 -44.62
N ILE A 166 16.69 3.50 -44.85
CA ILE A 166 17.76 3.98 -45.74
C ILE A 166 19.14 3.57 -45.22
N PHE A 167 19.41 3.75 -43.92
CA PHE A 167 20.70 3.35 -43.33
C PHE A 167 20.96 1.85 -43.46
N LYS A 168 19.93 1.00 -43.23
CA LYS A 168 20.05 -0.44 -43.44
C LYS A 168 20.37 -0.80 -44.89
N ALA A 169 19.71 -0.17 -45.86
CA ALA A 169 19.95 -0.42 -47.28
C ALA A 169 21.40 -0.08 -47.67
N ILE A 170 21.91 1.07 -47.20
CA ILE A 170 23.29 1.49 -47.45
C ILE A 170 24.30 0.50 -46.83
N LEU A 171 24.08 0.07 -45.58
CA LEU A 171 24.97 -0.89 -44.93
C LEU A 171 24.95 -2.27 -45.61
N SER A 172 23.79 -2.74 -46.06
CA SER A 172 23.65 -4.01 -46.78
C SER A 172 24.34 -4.00 -48.14
N LEU A 173 24.37 -2.85 -48.81
CA LEU A 173 25.14 -2.67 -50.05
C LEU A 173 26.65 -2.74 -49.80
N LYS A 174 27.10 -2.21 -48.66
CA LYS A 174 28.53 -2.22 -48.30
C LYS A 174 29.05 -3.61 -47.93
N SER A 175 28.22 -4.46 -47.31
CA SER A 175 28.62 -5.83 -46.90
C SER A 175 28.65 -6.85 -48.06
N HIS A 176 28.12 -6.52 -49.23
CA HIS A 176 28.18 -7.38 -50.43
C HIS A 176 29.41 -7.11 -51.32
N HIS A 177 30.26 -6.17 -50.93
CA HIS A 177 31.45 -5.75 -51.68
C HIS A 177 32.78 -6.13 -50.99
N GLU A 178 32.73 -6.92 -49.92
CA GLU A 178 33.85 -7.67 -49.33
C GLU A 178 33.65 -9.17 -49.58
#